data_AF-A0A419GEL6-F1
#
_entry.id   AF-A0A419GEL6-F1
#
_cell.length_a   1.000
_cell.length_b   1.000
_cell.length_c   1.000
_cell.angle_alpha   90.00
_cell.angle_beta   90.00
_cell.angle_gamma   90.00
#
_symmetry.space_group_name_H-M   'P 1'
#
loop_
_entity.id
_entity.type
_entity.pdbx_description
1 polymer ?
#
loop_
_entity_poly.entity_id
_entity_poly.type
_entity_poly.pdbx_seq_one_letter_code
_entity_poly.pdbx_strand_id
1 'polypeptide(L)'
;MTEVNWYKEKVRLVVDKAIQHSIEAIAFRVEERTKVNISEAPGAGGQGLIDTGFMLNSVYVVLPDGGTYDQTDGSGLYINNAGHEVERNKAPERPLPKNAGALIAVGADYAIYQEMQHFFLFKALEDTAAEIGGLVEKF
;
A
#
# COMPACT_ATOMS: atom_id res chain seq x y z
N MET A 1 -1.18 -37.73 29.72
CA MET A 1 -2.06 -36.55 29.79
C MET A 1 -1.16 -35.33 29.80
N THR A 2 -1.14 -34.59 28.70
CA THR A 2 -0.34 -33.37 28.57
C THR A 2 -1.07 -32.25 29.33
N GLU A 3 -0.44 -31.67 30.35
CA GLU A 3 -0.96 -30.47 31.01
C GLU A 3 -1.03 -29.33 29.99
N VAL A 4 -2.24 -28.98 29.56
CA VAL A 4 -2.50 -27.80 28.75
C VAL A 4 -2.26 -26.59 29.65
N ASN A 5 -1.17 -25.87 29.42
CA ASN A 5 -0.81 -24.69 30.20
C ASN A 5 -1.55 -23.47 29.62
N TRP A 6 -2.84 -23.38 29.95
CA TRP A 6 -3.80 -22.38 29.48
C TRP A 6 -3.29 -20.93 29.55
N TYR A 7 -2.45 -20.61 30.53
CA TYR A 7 -1.90 -19.26 30.69
C TYR A 7 -0.88 -18.93 29.59
N LYS A 8 -0.01 -19.89 29.23
CA LYS A 8 0.98 -19.70 28.15
C LYS A 8 0.31 -19.57 26.79
N GLU A 9 -0.71 -20.38 26.53
CA GLU A 9 -1.49 -20.32 25.28
C GLU A 9 -2.24 -19.00 25.13
N LYS A 10 -2.82 -18.50 26.23
CA LYS A 10 -3.49 -17.18 26.24
C LYS A 10 -2.50 -16.04 25.98
N VAL A 11 -1.32 -16.05 26.61
CA VAL A 11 -0.28 -15.04 26.36
C VAL A 11 0.17 -15.08 24.91
N ARG A 12 0.42 -16.26 24.36
CA ARG A 12 0.80 -16.41 22.95
C ARG A 12 -0.26 -15.82 22.01
N LEU A 13 -1.53 -16.15 22.21
CA LEU A 13 -2.62 -15.64 21.38
C LEU A 13 -2.74 -14.11 21.45
N VAL A 14 -2.50 -13.51 22.62
CA VAL A 14 -2.49 -12.04 22.77
C VAL A 14 -1.31 -11.41 22.03
N VAL A 15 -0.13 -12.02 22.13
CA VAL A 15 1.07 -11.54 21.42
C VAL A 15 0.89 -11.65 19.90
N ASP A 16 0.39 -12.79 19.41
CA ASP A 16 0.16 -13.02 17.98
C ASP A 16 -0.81 -11.97 17.41
N LYS A 17 -1.89 -11.66 18.13
CA LYS A 17 -2.82 -10.59 17.75
C LYS A 17 -2.17 -9.20 17.77
N ALA A 18 -1.36 -8.90 18.77
CA ALA A 18 -0.66 -7.62 18.86
C ALA A 18 0.34 -7.42 17.70
N ILE A 19 1.01 -8.50 17.28
CA ILE A 19 1.88 -8.49 16.10
C ILE A 19 1.05 -8.25 14.84
N GLN A 20 -0.07 -8.93 14.66
CA GLN A 20 -0.94 -8.75 13.50
C GLN A 20 -1.45 -7.30 13.39
N HIS A 21 -1.93 -6.70 14.48
CA HIS A 21 -2.34 -5.30 14.50
C HIS A 21 -1.19 -4.33 14.21
N SER A 22 0.02 -4.64 14.68
CA SER A 22 1.20 -3.83 14.36
C SER A 22 1.52 -3.88 12.87
N ILE A 23 1.48 -5.06 12.25
CA ILE A 23 1.71 -5.23 10.80
C ILE A 23 0.66 -4.47 9.99
N GLU A 24 -0.61 -4.60 10.36
CA GLU A 24 -1.73 -3.87 9.76
C GLU A 24 -1.53 -2.35 9.85
N ALA A 25 -1.19 -1.83 11.03
CA ALA A 25 -0.94 -0.41 11.22
C ALA A 25 0.24 0.10 10.37
N ILE A 26 1.33 -0.68 10.28
CA ILE A 26 2.48 -0.36 9.43
C ILE A 26 2.05 -0.33 7.96
N ALA A 27 1.28 -1.32 7.50
CA ALA A 27 0.84 -1.38 6.11
C ALA A 27 -0.04 -0.18 5.74
N PHE A 28 -0.98 0.22 6.60
CA PHE A 28 -1.78 1.42 6.38
C PHE A 28 -0.98 2.70 6.45
N ARG A 29 0.07 2.76 7.28
CA ARG A 29 0.99 3.90 7.32
C ARG A 29 1.78 4.03 6.01
N VAL A 30 2.22 2.90 5.43
CA VAL A 30 2.85 2.89 4.10
C VAL A 30 1.86 3.33 3.03
N GLU A 31 0.61 2.85 3.05
CA GLU A 31 -0.44 3.28 2.13
C GLU A 31 -0.65 4.80 2.18
N GLU A 32 -0.83 5.37 3.37
CA GLU A 32 -0.97 6.81 3.59
C GLU A 32 0.23 7.59 3.01
N ARG A 33 1.45 7.20 3.40
CA ARG A 33 2.68 7.84 2.93
C ARG A 33 2.84 7.75 1.41
N THR A 34 2.42 6.64 0.82
CA THR A 34 2.42 6.46 -0.64
C THR A 34 1.50 7.48 -1.30
N LYS A 35 0.28 7.66 -0.79
CA LYS A 35 -0.67 8.66 -1.30
C LYS A 35 -0.14 10.08 -1.18
N VAL A 36 0.49 10.42 -0.05
CA VAL A 36 1.17 11.72 0.14
C VAL A 36 2.28 11.90 -0.89
N ASN A 37 3.18 10.92 -1.03
CA ASN A 37 4.28 10.99 -1.98
C ASN A 37 3.81 11.12 -3.44
N ILE A 38 2.75 10.41 -3.83
CA ILE A 38 2.11 10.57 -5.15
C ILE A 38 1.61 12.01 -5.33
N SER A 39 0.97 12.58 -4.31
CA SER A 39 0.45 13.95 -4.35
C SER A 39 1.53 15.04 -4.27
N GLU A 40 2.73 14.73 -3.81
CA GLU A 40 3.82 15.73 -3.74
C GLU A 40 4.78 15.62 -4.92
N ALA A 41 4.72 14.53 -5.68
CA ALA A 41 5.67 14.28 -6.73
C ALA A 41 5.43 15.20 -7.96
N PRO A 42 6.51 15.77 -8.53
CA PRO A 42 6.42 16.66 -9.68
C PRO A 42 5.99 15.89 -10.94
N GLY A 43 5.00 16.40 -11.67
CA GLY A 43 4.54 15.80 -12.93
C GLY A 43 5.54 15.99 -14.08
N ALA A 44 5.50 15.08 -15.05
CA ALA A 44 6.26 15.16 -16.29
C ALA A 44 5.95 16.48 -17.03
N GLY A 45 6.88 17.43 -17.00
CA GLY A 45 6.74 18.74 -17.67
C GLY A 45 6.70 19.96 -16.74
N GLY A 46 6.88 19.80 -15.43
CA GLY A 46 6.93 20.94 -14.49
C GLY A 46 5.57 21.58 -14.18
N GLN A 47 4.48 20.95 -14.62
CA GLN A 47 3.11 21.24 -14.21
C GLN A 47 2.72 20.17 -13.17
N GLY A 48 2.18 20.59 -12.02
CA GLY A 48 2.07 19.78 -10.81
C GLY A 48 1.24 18.49 -10.89
N LEU A 49 1.36 17.70 -9.80
CA LEU A 49 0.69 16.44 -9.46
C LEU A 49 0.75 15.37 -10.56
N ILE A 50 1.52 14.30 -10.32
CA ILE A 50 1.62 13.10 -11.20
C ILE A 50 0.24 12.55 -11.61
N ASP A 51 -0.80 12.83 -10.82
CA ASP A 51 -2.09 12.21 -10.98
C ASP A 51 -3.27 13.08 -10.55
N THR A 52 -4.43 12.81 -11.18
CA THR A 52 -5.71 13.47 -11.01
C THR A 52 -6.59 12.84 -9.93
N GLY A 53 -6.03 11.92 -9.14
CA GLY A 53 -6.70 11.19 -8.06
C GLY A 53 -6.83 9.69 -8.30
N PHE A 54 -6.79 9.21 -9.55
CA PHE A 54 -6.99 7.79 -9.86
C PHE A 54 -5.87 6.89 -9.33
N MET A 55 -4.61 7.23 -9.58
CA MET A 55 -3.44 6.55 -9.04
C MET A 55 -3.45 6.59 -7.51
N LEU A 56 -3.76 7.74 -6.91
CA LEU A 56 -3.87 7.89 -5.45
C LEU A 56 -4.95 6.95 -4.88
N ASN A 57 -6.10 6.89 -5.54
CA ASN A 57 -7.22 6.01 -5.19
C ASN A 57 -7.04 4.58 -5.68
N SER A 58 -5.89 4.23 -6.25
CA SER A 58 -5.55 2.86 -6.64
C SER A 58 -4.53 2.21 -5.71
N VAL A 59 -4.00 2.94 -4.71
CA VAL A 59 -3.14 2.35 -3.68
C VAL A 59 -3.99 1.49 -2.75
N TYR A 60 -3.57 0.24 -2.52
CA TYR A 60 -4.27 -0.71 -1.67
C TYR A 60 -3.32 -1.54 -0.81
N VAL A 61 -3.88 -2.11 0.26
CA VAL A 61 -3.24 -3.09 1.14
C VAL A 61 -3.95 -4.43 1.02
N VAL A 62 -3.16 -5.51 1.05
CA VAL A 62 -3.63 -6.90 1.18
C VAL A 62 -3.06 -7.47 2.47
N LEU A 63 -3.93 -8.04 3.29
CA LEU A 63 -3.67 -8.68 4.58
C LEU A 63 -4.16 -10.15 4.53
N PRO A 64 -3.77 -11.01 5.48
CA PRO A 64 -4.22 -12.40 5.52
C PRO A 64 -5.75 -12.56 5.57
N ASP A 65 -6.44 -11.65 6.25
CA ASP A 65 -7.88 -11.74 6.53
C ASP A 65 -8.72 -10.70 5.74
N GLY A 66 -8.12 -10.00 4.77
CA GLY A 66 -8.82 -8.97 3.99
C GLY A 66 -7.89 -7.97 3.33
N GLY A 67 -8.44 -6.90 2.76
CA GLY A 67 -7.65 -5.86 2.10
C GLY A 67 -8.51 -4.66 1.70
N THR A 68 -7.88 -3.64 1.13
CA THR A 68 -8.55 -2.41 0.66
C THR A 68 -8.69 -2.35 -0.86
N TYR A 69 -8.35 -3.43 -1.59
CA TYR A 69 -8.43 -3.45 -3.05
C TYR A 69 -9.83 -3.11 -3.58
N ASP A 70 -10.90 -3.62 -2.97
CA ASP A 70 -12.28 -3.32 -3.39
C ASP A 70 -12.74 -1.90 -3.05
N GLN A 71 -11.96 -1.16 -2.24
CA GLN A 71 -12.23 0.22 -1.88
C GLN A 71 -11.55 1.22 -2.85
N THR A 72 -10.75 0.72 -3.79
CA THR A 72 -10.04 1.54 -4.78
C THR A 72 -10.83 1.74 -6.07
N ASP A 73 -10.59 2.86 -6.75
CA ASP A 73 -11.28 3.24 -7.99
C ASP A 73 -11.14 2.16 -9.08
N GLY A 74 -12.25 1.80 -9.74
CA GLY A 74 -12.30 0.79 -10.80
C GLY A 74 -11.80 1.30 -12.16
N SER A 75 -11.55 0.41 -13.11
CA SER A 75 -11.27 0.83 -14.49
C SER A 75 -12.44 1.60 -15.11
N GLY A 76 -12.16 2.65 -15.89
CA GLY A 76 -13.19 3.49 -16.50
C GLY A 76 -12.67 4.78 -17.13
N LEU A 77 -13.60 5.66 -17.51
CA LEU A 77 -13.30 7.01 -18.00
C LEU A 77 -13.25 8.00 -16.83
N TYR A 78 -12.15 8.73 -16.71
CA TYR A 78 -11.94 9.74 -15.68
C TYR A 78 -11.54 11.06 -16.32
N ILE A 79 -11.94 12.17 -15.71
CA ILE A 79 -11.55 13.51 -16.13
C ILE A 79 -10.14 13.81 -15.63
N ASN A 80 -9.24 14.19 -16.54
CA ASN A 80 -7.89 14.62 -16.17
C ASN A 80 -7.82 16.12 -15.79
N ASN A 81 -6.64 16.60 -15.41
CA ASN A 81 -6.42 17.98 -14.97
C ASN A 81 -6.65 19.00 -16.11
N ALA A 82 -6.61 18.56 -17.36
CA ALA A 82 -6.94 19.37 -18.54
C ALA A 82 -8.44 19.34 -18.89
N GLY A 83 -9.28 18.64 -18.11
CA GLY A 83 -10.71 18.52 -18.35
C GLY A 83 -11.10 17.49 -19.43
N HIS A 84 -10.17 16.65 -19.88
CA HIS A 84 -10.43 15.63 -20.88
C HIS A 84 -10.72 14.27 -20.24
N GLU A 85 -11.68 13.54 -20.79
CA GLU A 85 -11.89 12.13 -20.46
C GLU A 85 -10.69 11.30 -20.93
N VAL A 86 -10.15 10.51 -20.02
CA VAL A 86 -9.07 9.57 -20.28
C VAL A 86 -9.42 8.23 -19.67
N GLU A 87 -9.14 7.18 -20.42
CA GLU A 87 -9.28 5.82 -19.92
C GLU A 87 -8.23 5.55 -18.84
N ARG A 88 -8.68 4.86 -17.79
CA ARG A 88 -7.89 4.45 -16.64
C ARG A 88 -8.14 2.98 -16.39
N ASN A 89 -7.06 2.23 -16.25
CA ASN A 89 -7.09 0.80 -16.02
C ASN A 89 -6.52 0.50 -14.63
N LYS A 90 -7.27 -0.28 -13.87
CA LYS A 90 -6.84 -0.88 -12.61
C LYS A 90 -6.42 -2.33 -12.87
N ALA A 91 -5.17 -2.62 -12.56
CA ALA A 91 -4.61 -3.95 -12.54
C ALA A 91 -5.34 -4.84 -11.53
N PRO A 92 -5.46 -6.15 -11.79
CA PRO A 92 -5.98 -7.12 -10.83
C PRO A 92 -5.23 -7.08 -9.48
N GLU A 93 -5.94 -7.44 -8.42
CA GLU A 93 -5.35 -7.60 -7.09
C GLU A 93 -4.20 -8.61 -7.11
N ARG A 94 -3.10 -8.27 -6.44
CA ARG A 94 -1.98 -9.19 -6.24
C ARG A 94 -2.20 -10.05 -5.01
N PRO A 95 -2.00 -11.37 -5.09
CA PRO A 95 -2.13 -12.24 -3.93
C PRO A 95 -1.03 -11.94 -2.91
N LEU A 96 -1.37 -12.02 -1.62
CA LEU A 96 -0.39 -11.93 -0.54
C LEU A 96 0.65 -13.06 -0.66
N PRO A 97 1.96 -12.77 -0.69
CA PRO A 97 2.99 -13.79 -0.68
C PRO A 97 2.93 -14.65 0.59
N LYS A 98 3.21 -15.96 0.47
CA LYS A 98 3.06 -16.94 1.58
C LYS A 98 3.80 -16.59 2.88
N ASN A 99 4.88 -15.81 2.80
CA ASN A 99 5.71 -15.43 3.94
C ASN A 99 5.62 -13.93 4.27
N ALA A 100 4.64 -13.22 3.70
CA ALA A 100 4.42 -11.80 3.93
C ALA A 100 3.27 -11.58 4.92
N GLY A 101 3.43 -10.62 5.83
CA GLY A 101 2.36 -10.20 6.75
C GLY A 101 1.39 -9.20 6.12
N ALA A 102 1.84 -8.45 5.12
CA ALA A 102 1.03 -7.53 4.34
C ALA A 102 1.67 -7.31 2.96
N LEU A 103 0.88 -6.88 1.98
CA LEU A 103 1.32 -6.37 0.69
C LEU A 103 0.71 -4.99 0.49
N ILE A 104 1.51 -4.04 0.02
CA ILE A 104 1.05 -2.71 -0.39
C ILE A 104 1.38 -2.58 -1.88
N ALA A 105 0.40 -2.16 -2.67
CA ALA A 105 0.56 -2.03 -4.11
C ALA A 105 -0.26 -0.86 -4.66
N VAL A 106 0.08 -0.45 -5.88
CA VAL A 106 -0.67 0.56 -6.63
C VAL A 106 -1.29 -0.11 -7.84
N GLY A 107 -2.62 -0.03 -7.93
CA GLY A 107 -3.43 -0.71 -8.93
C GLY A 107 -3.49 0.00 -10.28
N ALA A 108 -3.20 1.29 -10.38
CA ALA A 108 -3.21 1.98 -11.66
C ALA A 108 -2.12 1.43 -12.59
N ASP A 109 -2.47 1.01 -13.81
CA ASP A 109 -1.51 0.37 -14.73
C ASP A 109 -0.29 1.24 -15.05
N TYR A 110 -0.49 2.56 -15.14
CA TYR A 110 0.59 3.51 -15.38
C TYR A 110 1.45 3.79 -14.15
N ALA A 111 1.09 3.28 -12.97
CA ALA A 111 1.84 3.50 -11.74
C ALA A 111 3.24 2.90 -11.79
N ILE A 112 3.45 1.79 -12.51
CA ILE A 112 4.79 1.21 -12.68
C ILE A 112 5.71 2.22 -13.39
N TYR A 113 5.23 2.82 -14.47
CA TYR A 113 5.99 3.83 -15.20
C TYR A 113 6.30 5.04 -14.32
N GLN A 114 5.32 5.49 -13.53
CA GLN A 114 5.50 6.63 -12.63
C GLN A 114 6.45 6.32 -11.46
N GLU A 115 6.37 5.13 -10.85
CA GLU A 115 7.25 4.71 -9.75
C GLU A 115 8.72 4.67 -10.22
N MET A 116 8.98 4.30 -11.48
CA MET A 116 10.32 4.33 -12.06
C MET A 116 10.90 5.73 -12.22
N GLN A 117 10.05 6.77 -12.36
CA GLN A 117 10.48 8.17 -12.46
C GLN A 117 10.49 8.86 -11.09
N HIS A 118 9.56 8.45 -10.23
CA HIS A 118 9.28 9.05 -8.93
C HIS A 118 8.97 7.95 -7.93
N PHE A 119 9.96 7.56 -7.12
CA PHE A 119 9.81 6.49 -6.12
C PHE A 119 8.84 6.89 -5.00
N PHE A 120 7.53 6.72 -5.17
CA PHE A 120 6.53 7.09 -4.17
C PHE A 120 6.25 5.96 -3.18
N LEU A 121 6.16 4.72 -3.66
CA LEU A 121 5.90 3.54 -2.84
C LEU A 121 7.17 3.13 -2.09
N PHE A 122 8.31 3.10 -2.81
CA PHE A 122 9.58 2.78 -2.18
C PHE A 122 9.98 3.81 -1.12
N LYS A 123 9.82 5.12 -1.40
CA LYS A 123 10.07 6.16 -0.41
C LYS A 123 9.12 6.05 0.79
N ALA A 124 7.85 5.71 0.57
CA ALA A 124 6.90 5.51 1.67
C ALA A 124 7.32 4.36 2.60
N LEU A 125 7.92 3.30 2.05
CA LEU A 125 8.52 2.22 2.83
C LEU A 125 9.72 2.72 3.65
N GLU A 126 10.62 3.50 3.04
CA GLU A 126 11.78 4.08 3.75
C GLU A 126 11.35 5.03 4.88
N ASP A 127 10.41 5.93 4.61
CA ASP A 127 9.89 6.90 5.59
C ASP A 127 9.22 6.16 6.77
N THR A 128 8.37 5.16 6.47
CA THR A 128 7.70 4.38 7.51
C THR A 128 8.70 3.55 8.31
N ALA A 129 9.68 2.93 7.66
CA ALA A 129 10.73 2.18 8.34
C ALA A 129 11.55 3.08 9.28
N ALA A 130 11.90 4.29 8.85
CA ALA A 130 12.60 5.26 9.69
C ALA A 130 11.77 5.68 10.92
N GLU A 131 10.45 5.85 10.77
CA GLU A 131 9.53 6.20 11.87
C GLU A 131 9.45 5.11 12.94
N ILE A 132 9.43 3.84 12.53
CA ILE A 132 9.21 2.70 13.45
C ILE A 132 10.50 2.00 13.89
N GLY A 133 11.67 2.44 13.40
CA GLY A 133 12.95 1.77 13.62
C GLY A 133 13.09 0.43 12.89
N GLY A 134 12.42 0.30 11.74
CA GLY A 134 12.45 -0.88 10.86
C GLY A 134 13.61 -0.88 9.88
N LEU A 135 13.68 -1.93 9.05
CA LEU A 135 14.66 -2.11 7.98
C LEU A 135 13.95 -2.31 6.64
N VAL A 136 14.53 -1.79 5.57
CA VAL A 136 14.07 -2.00 4.19
C VAL A 136 15.13 -2.79 3.43
N GLU A 137 14.73 -3.91 2.83
CA GLU A 137 15.59 -4.73 1.98
C GLU A 137 15.12 -4.62 0.52
N LYS A 138 16.07 -4.40 -0.41
CA LYS A 138 15.82 -4.43 -1.85
C LYS A 138 16.16 -5.81 -2.39
N PHE A 139 15.23 -6.42 -3.13
CA PHE A 139 15.40 -7.71 -3.80
C PHE A 139 15.49 -7.53 -5.32
#